data_AF-A0A958RAB0-F1
#
_entry.id   AF-A0A958RAB0-F1
#
_cell.length_a   1.000
_cell.length_b   1.000
_cell.length_c   1.000
_cell.angle_alpha   90.00
_cell.angle_beta   90.00
_cell.angle_gamma   90.00
#
_symmetry.space_group_name_H-M   'P 1'
#
loop_
_entity.id
_entity.type
_entity.pdbx_description
1 polymer ?
#
loop_
_entity_poly.entity_id
_entity_poly.type
_entity_poly.pdbx_seq_one_letter_code
_entity_poly.pdbx_strand_id
1 'polypeptide(L)'
;KANILLSVNAIIISLVLANLLTKLDNPSNTYLIYPTLILILFSIVTMTLSVLATRPNITSGKFTKEDVEQKRVNLLFFGNFHKMKLDEYEWALQELIRDKEYVYSSLTKDLYYLGLVLNKKYKILRITYNIFMVGMIISVLAFGIAFRFFGPERLTF
;
A
#
# COMPACT_ATOMS: atom_id res chain seq x y z
N LYS A 1 -7.44 2.86 2.28
CA LYS A 1 -7.52 2.09 1.01
C LYS A 1 -6.63 0.84 1.05
N ALA A 2 -5.31 0.93 1.28
CA ALA A 2 -4.45 -0.25 1.42
C ALA A 2 -4.90 -1.25 2.51
N ASN A 3 -5.40 -0.77 3.66
CA ASN A 3 -5.91 -1.63 4.74
C ASN A 3 -7.09 -2.52 4.30
N ILE A 4 -7.96 -2.05 3.41
CA ILE A 4 -9.08 -2.85 2.88
C ILE A 4 -8.53 -4.01 2.06
N LEU A 5 -7.53 -3.77 1.21
CA LEU A 5 -6.93 -4.80 0.37
C LEU A 5 -6.18 -5.86 1.20
N LEU A 6 -5.58 -5.44 2.32
CA LEU A 6 -5.00 -6.36 3.31
C LEU A 6 -6.07 -7.25 3.95
N SER A 7 -7.17 -6.66 4.44
CA SER A 7 -8.26 -7.41 5.06
C SER A 7 -8.91 -8.40 4.10
N VAL A 8 -9.16 -8.01 2.84
CA VAL A 8 -9.77 -8.90 1.83
C VAL A 8 -8.84 -10.09 1.51
N ASN A 9 -7.55 -9.85 1.27
CA ASN A 9 -6.60 -10.95 1.01
C ASN A 9 -6.44 -11.88 2.22
N ALA A 10 -6.46 -11.34 3.44
CA ALA A 10 -6.41 -12.16 4.65
C ALA A 10 -7.63 -13.09 4.77
N ILE A 11 -8.83 -12.60 4.45
CA ILE A 11 -10.06 -13.41 4.42
C ILE A 11 -9.96 -14.51 3.35
N ILE A 12 -9.50 -14.18 2.14
CA ILE A 12 -9.32 -15.16 1.05
C ILE A 12 -8.36 -16.27 1.47
N ILE A 13 -7.18 -15.91 2.00
CA ILE A 13 -6.18 -16.88 2.45
C ILE A 13 -6.74 -17.75 3.58
N SER A 14 -7.45 -17.15 4.55
CA SER A 14 -8.07 -17.89 5.65
C SER A 14 -9.11 -18.90 5.16
N LEU A 15 -9.97 -18.52 4.22
CA LEU A 15 -10.97 -19.42 3.62
C LEU A 15 -10.32 -20.56 2.84
N VAL A 16 -9.25 -20.26 2.09
CA VAL A 16 -8.49 -21.27 1.34
C VAL A 16 -7.82 -22.27 2.28
N LEU A 17 -7.18 -21.79 3.35
CA LEU A 17 -6.56 -22.66 4.36
C LEU A 17 -7.59 -23.56 5.06
N ALA A 18 -8.74 -23.01 5.43
CA ALA A 18 -9.76 -23.74 6.18
C ALA A 18 -10.52 -24.78 5.34
N ASN A 19 -10.89 -24.42 4.10
CA ASN A 19 -11.84 -25.21 3.31
C ASN A 19 -11.24 -25.92 2.11
N LEU A 20 -10.21 -25.33 1.48
CA LEU A 20 -9.64 -25.86 0.24
C LEU A 20 -8.46 -26.78 0.54
N LEU A 21 -7.55 -26.41 1.45
CA LEU A 21 -6.40 -27.28 1.79
C LEU A 21 -6.82 -28.65 2.33
N THR A 22 -7.81 -28.69 3.23
CA THR A 22 -8.33 -29.95 3.80
C THR A 22 -9.00 -30.85 2.75
N LYS A 23 -9.45 -30.29 1.62
CA LYS A 23 -10.00 -31.05 0.50
C LYS A 23 -8.93 -31.52 -0.49
N LEU A 24 -7.76 -30.88 -0.52
CA LEU A 24 -6.65 -31.20 -1.43
C LEU A 24 -5.88 -32.46 -1.03
N ASP A 25 -5.97 -32.89 0.23
CA ASP A 25 -5.41 -34.17 0.69
C ASP A 25 -6.14 -35.40 0.10
N ASN A 26 -7.30 -35.20 -0.54
CA ASN A 26 -8.01 -36.26 -1.24
C ASN A 26 -7.54 -36.32 -2.71
N PRO A 27 -7.06 -37.48 -3.22
CA PRO A 27 -6.63 -37.67 -4.61
C PRO A 27 -7.67 -37.30 -5.67
N SER A 28 -8.97 -37.30 -5.31
CA SER A 28 -10.04 -36.89 -6.23
C SER A 28 -10.07 -35.39 -6.50
N ASN A 29 -9.45 -34.55 -5.65
CA ASN A 29 -9.52 -33.09 -5.75
C ASN A 29 -8.21 -32.46 -6.24
N THR A 30 -7.28 -33.24 -6.77
CA THR A 30 -5.98 -32.76 -7.28
C THR A 30 -6.13 -31.64 -8.32
N TYR A 31 -7.24 -31.59 -9.05
CA TYR A 31 -7.53 -30.53 -10.02
C TYR A 31 -7.71 -29.13 -9.40
N LEU A 32 -8.04 -29.03 -8.10
CA LEU A 32 -8.17 -27.75 -7.39
C LEU A 32 -6.82 -27.18 -6.94
N ILE A 33 -5.72 -27.95 -7.02
CA ILE A 33 -4.39 -27.50 -6.55
C ILE A 33 -3.91 -26.31 -7.36
N TYR A 34 -3.95 -26.41 -8.70
CA TYR A 34 -3.42 -25.35 -9.57
C TYR A 34 -4.20 -24.02 -9.44
N PRO A 35 -5.54 -24.00 -9.49
CA PRO A 35 -6.30 -22.76 -9.24
C PRO A 35 -6.05 -22.17 -7.85
N THR A 36 -5.92 -23.02 -6.83
CA THR A 36 -5.67 -22.59 -5.45
C THR A 36 -4.28 -21.95 -5.31
N LEU A 37 -3.25 -22.54 -5.92
CA LEU A 37 -1.89 -21.97 -5.91
C LEU A 37 -1.84 -20.62 -6.62
N ILE A 38 -2.51 -20.48 -7.76
CA ILE A 38 -2.60 -19.20 -8.49
C ILE A 38 -3.25 -18.14 -7.58
N LEU A 39 -4.38 -18.47 -6.95
CA LEU A 39 -5.08 -17.54 -6.06
C LEU A 39 -4.21 -17.11 -4.87
N ILE A 40 -3.54 -18.06 -4.22
CA ILE A 40 -2.64 -17.77 -3.08
C ILE A 40 -1.48 -16.88 -3.54
N LEU A 41 -0.85 -17.21 -4.69
CA LEU A 41 0.29 -16.46 -5.21
C LEU A 41 -0.09 -14.99 -5.46
N PHE A 42 -1.18 -14.75 -6.19
CA PHE A 42 -1.66 -13.39 -6.45
C PHE A 42 -2.09 -12.65 -5.17
N SER A 43 -2.69 -13.37 -4.20
CA SER A 43 -3.07 -12.78 -2.91
C SER A 43 -1.85 -12.35 -2.09
N ILE A 44 -0.80 -13.18 -2.04
CA ILE A 44 0.45 -12.87 -1.34
C ILE A 44 1.14 -11.68 -2.00
N VAL A 45 1.30 -11.68 -3.34
CA VAL A 45 1.93 -10.57 -4.06
C VAL A 45 1.18 -9.26 -3.81
N THR A 46 -0.15 -9.29 -3.88
CA THR A 46 -1.01 -8.13 -3.59
C THR A 46 -0.86 -7.65 -2.15
N MET A 47 -0.80 -8.58 -1.20
CA MET A 47 -0.64 -8.29 0.22
C MET A 47 0.72 -7.63 0.49
N THR A 48 1.81 -8.17 -0.04
CA THR A 48 3.16 -7.59 0.10
C THR A 48 3.22 -6.16 -0.46
N LEU A 49 2.67 -5.93 -1.66
CA LEU A 49 2.63 -4.59 -2.26
C LEU A 49 1.76 -3.61 -1.45
N SER A 50 0.67 -4.08 -0.84
CA SER A 50 -0.16 -3.26 0.06
C SER A 50 0.59 -2.84 1.32
N VAL A 51 1.34 -3.77 1.93
CA VAL A 51 2.20 -3.47 3.08
C VAL A 51 3.26 -2.43 2.71
N LEU A 52 3.91 -2.57 1.55
CA LEU A 52 4.89 -1.59 1.06
C LEU A 52 4.26 -0.20 0.86
N ALA A 53 3.04 -0.11 0.35
CA ALA A 53 2.33 1.16 0.20
C ALA A 53 1.99 1.83 1.55
N THR A 54 1.84 1.05 2.61
CA THR A 54 1.62 1.55 3.99
C THR A 54 2.91 1.85 4.75
N ARG A 55 4.08 1.42 4.25
CA ARG A 55 5.35 1.65 4.95
C ARG A 55 5.62 3.16 5.06
N PRO A 56 5.86 3.68 6.29
CA PRO A 56 6.17 5.09 6.48
C PRO A 56 7.53 5.40 5.85
N ASN A 57 7.63 6.55 5.19
CA ASN A 57 8.90 7.03 4.64
C ASN A 57 9.61 7.83 5.73
N ILE A 58 10.85 7.45 6.07
CA ILE A 58 11.61 8.07 7.17
C ILE A 58 12.34 9.29 6.61
N THR A 59 12.04 10.47 7.15
CA THR A 59 12.76 11.72 6.85
C THR A 59 13.75 12.04 7.97
N SER A 60 14.71 12.95 7.71
CA SER A 60 15.77 13.33 8.66
C SER A 60 15.20 13.84 9.99
N GLY A 61 14.17 14.71 9.94
CA GLY A 61 13.41 15.18 11.10
C GLY A 61 14.02 16.36 11.86
N LYS A 62 15.11 16.93 11.36
CA LYS A 62 15.77 18.12 11.93
C LYS A 62 16.21 19.08 10.82
N PHE A 63 16.33 20.35 11.16
CA PHE A 63 16.92 21.42 10.35
C PHE A 63 17.84 22.28 11.22
N THR A 64 18.80 23.01 10.64
CA THR A 64 19.67 23.92 11.40
C THR A 64 19.14 25.36 11.39
N LYS A 65 19.67 26.24 12.25
CA LYS A 65 19.28 27.65 12.27
C LYS A 65 19.68 28.35 10.97
N GLU A 66 20.81 27.97 10.39
CA GLU A 66 21.27 28.49 9.09
C GLU A 66 20.29 28.13 7.97
N ASP A 67 19.65 26.95 8.02
CA ASP A 67 18.63 26.55 7.03
C ASP A 67 17.38 27.44 7.09
N VAL A 68 17.05 27.97 8.28
CA VAL A 68 15.95 28.90 8.52
C VAL A 68 16.30 30.29 8.02
N GLU A 69 17.48 30.79 8.39
CA GLU A 69 17.98 32.11 7.96
C GLU A 69 18.14 32.19 6.44
N GLN A 70 18.56 31.09 5.81
CA GLN A 70 18.70 31.00 4.35
C GLN A 70 17.40 30.62 3.63
N LYS A 71 16.28 30.46 4.35
CA LYS A 71 14.96 30.09 3.79
C LYS A 71 14.97 28.79 2.96
N ARG A 72 15.88 27.87 3.29
CA ARG A 72 16.11 26.61 2.55
C ARG A 72 15.21 25.48 3.02
N VAL A 73 14.64 25.61 4.21
CA VAL A 73 13.80 24.58 4.85
C VAL A 73 12.33 24.94 4.80
N ASN A 74 11.49 23.95 4.50
CA ASN A 74 10.06 24.06 4.70
C ASN A 74 9.74 23.72 6.16
N LEU A 75 9.54 24.74 6.98
CA LEU A 75 9.25 24.62 8.41
C LEU A 75 7.90 23.97 8.70
N LEU A 76 6.95 24.03 7.75
CA LEU A 76 5.60 23.48 7.93
C LEU A 76 5.53 21.98 7.62
N PHE A 77 6.57 21.43 6.98
CA PHE A 77 6.60 20.02 6.65
C PHE A 77 7.03 19.18 7.85
N PHE A 78 6.11 18.33 8.34
CA PHE A 78 6.33 17.40 9.45
C PHE A 78 7.66 16.62 9.35
N GLY A 79 8.04 16.23 8.14
CA GLY A 79 9.27 15.48 7.93
C GLY A 79 10.56 16.23 8.27
N ASN A 80 10.51 17.56 8.40
CA ASN A 80 11.65 18.41 8.70
C ASN A 80 11.77 18.74 10.20
N PHE A 81 10.68 18.68 10.98
CA PHE A 81 10.69 19.17 12.36
C PHE A 81 10.36 18.13 13.45
N HIS A 82 9.92 16.91 13.10
CA HIS A 82 9.42 15.93 14.09
C HIS A 82 10.44 15.43 15.14
N LYS A 83 11.72 15.81 15.05
CA LYS A 83 12.76 15.54 16.06
C LYS A 83 13.38 16.82 16.64
N MET A 84 12.79 17.98 16.39
CA MET A 84 13.21 19.27 16.96
C MET A 84 12.62 19.48 18.36
N LYS A 85 13.31 20.25 19.20
CA LYS A 85 12.73 20.70 20.47
C LYS A 85 11.71 21.80 20.21
N LEU A 86 10.75 21.95 21.12
CA LEU A 86 9.66 22.92 20.99
C LEU A 86 10.17 24.36 20.91
N ASP A 87 11.13 24.73 21.75
CA ASP A 87 11.75 26.06 21.80
C ASP A 87 12.46 26.43 20.49
N GLU A 88 13.18 25.48 19.88
CA GLU A 88 13.85 25.67 18.59
C GLU A 88 12.84 25.82 17.45
N TYR A 89 11.75 25.05 17.50
CA TYR A 89 10.68 25.10 16.51
C TYR A 89 9.86 26.39 16.62
N GLU A 90 9.53 26.83 17.83
CA GLU A 90 8.83 28.09 18.09
C GLU A 90 9.63 29.29 17.60
N TRP A 91 10.95 29.32 17.86
CA TRP A 91 11.83 30.37 17.33
C TRP A 91 11.78 30.43 15.79
N ALA A 92 11.89 29.28 15.12
CA ALA A 92 11.85 29.21 13.68
C ALA A 92 10.50 29.65 13.09
N LEU A 93 9.40 29.31 13.78
CA LEU A 93 8.05 29.74 13.42
C LEU A 93 7.85 31.25 13.57
N GLN A 94 8.37 31.85 14.65
CA GLN A 94 8.34 33.29 14.84
C GLN A 94 9.11 34.02 13.73
N GLU A 95 10.26 33.48 13.33
CA GLU A 95 11.05 34.04 12.23
C GLU A 95 10.32 33.93 10.88
N LEU A 96 9.63 32.81 10.64
CA LEU A 96 8.80 32.65 9.45
C LEU A 96 7.64 33.66 9.39
N ILE A 97 6.93 33.89 10.51
CA ILE A 97 5.76 34.78 10.55
C ILE A 97 6.14 36.25 10.28
N ARG A 98 7.39 36.65 10.58
CA ARG A 98 7.89 38.01 10.31
C ARG A 98 7.93 38.35 8.82
N ASP A 99 8.01 37.35 7.95
CA ASP A 99 8.11 37.52 6.50
C ASP A 99 6.93 36.85 5.78
N LYS A 100 5.97 37.66 5.31
CA LYS A 100 4.78 37.17 4.60
C LYS A 100 5.12 36.38 3.34
N GLU A 101 6.12 36.77 2.56
CA GLU A 101 6.51 36.04 1.35
C GLU A 101 7.08 34.67 1.71
N TYR A 102 7.85 34.60 2.80
CA TYR A 102 8.39 33.34 3.29
C TYR A 102 7.29 32.39 3.80
N VAL A 103 6.26 32.92 4.48
CA VAL A 103 5.06 32.15 4.87
C VAL A 103 4.39 31.53 3.64
N TYR A 104 4.04 32.34 2.63
CA TYR A 104 3.34 31.86 1.43
C TYR A 104 4.19 30.86 0.63
N SER A 105 5.50 31.11 0.49
CA SER A 105 6.43 30.19 -0.15
C SER A 105 6.51 28.84 0.57
N SER A 106 6.56 28.86 1.91
CA SER A 106 6.61 27.64 2.71
C SER A 106 5.32 26.82 2.62
N LEU A 107 4.15 27.48 2.69
CA LEU A 107 2.85 26.84 2.47
C LEU A 107 2.74 26.21 1.07
N THR A 108 3.19 26.94 0.05
CA THR A 108 3.18 26.46 -1.34
C THR A 108 4.05 25.22 -1.50
N LYS A 109 5.27 25.26 -0.96
CA LYS A 109 6.18 24.10 -0.96
C LYS A 109 5.57 22.93 -0.21
N ASP A 110 4.93 23.16 0.95
CA ASP A 110 4.31 22.10 1.73
C ASP A 110 3.21 21.37 0.95
N LEU A 111 2.27 22.14 0.38
CA LEU A 111 1.19 21.59 -0.45
C LEU A 111 1.74 20.83 -1.66
N TYR A 112 2.77 21.36 -2.31
CA TYR A 112 3.41 20.72 -3.47
C TYR A 112 4.06 19.39 -3.11
N TYR A 113 4.89 19.34 -2.06
CA TYR A 113 5.56 18.11 -1.62
C TYR A 113 4.57 17.09 -1.05
N LEU A 114 3.54 17.55 -0.33
CA LEU A 114 2.44 16.70 0.12
C LEU A 114 1.76 16.03 -1.09
N GLY A 115 1.48 16.80 -2.14
CA GLY A 115 0.93 16.29 -3.40
C GLY A 115 1.83 15.23 -4.06
N LEU A 116 3.14 15.46 -4.13
CA LEU A 116 4.10 14.50 -4.71
C LEU A 116 4.19 13.19 -3.92
N VAL A 117 4.28 13.27 -2.59
CA VAL A 117 4.31 12.09 -1.71
C VAL A 117 3.01 11.29 -1.85
N LEU A 118 1.88 12.00 -1.90
CA LEU A 118 0.57 11.39 -2.04
C LEU A 118 0.43 10.70 -3.40
N ASN A 119 0.85 11.34 -4.50
CA ASN A 119 0.85 10.75 -5.84
C ASN A 119 1.69 9.46 -5.90
N LYS A 120 2.88 9.43 -5.28
CA LYS A 120 3.70 8.22 -5.21
C LYS A 120 2.98 7.08 -4.50
N LYS A 121 2.35 7.35 -3.36
CA LYS A 121 1.54 6.35 -2.61
C LYS A 121 0.35 5.85 -3.43
N TYR A 122 -0.36 6.75 -4.12
CA TYR A 122 -1.48 6.39 -4.98
C TYR A 122 -1.06 5.56 -6.20
N LYS A 123 0.11 5.83 -6.79
CA LYS A 123 0.64 5.04 -7.91
C LYS A 123 0.88 3.59 -7.51
N ILE A 124 1.57 3.37 -6.38
CA ILE A 124 1.81 2.02 -5.85
C ILE A 124 0.47 1.32 -5.60
N LEU A 125 -0.44 1.99 -4.89
CA LEU A 125 -1.74 1.41 -4.57
C LEU A 125 -2.54 1.05 -5.83
N ARG A 126 -2.54 1.90 -6.86
CA ARG A 126 -3.22 1.63 -8.13
C ARG A 126 -2.67 0.38 -8.82
N ILE A 127 -1.34 0.22 -8.85
CA ILE A 127 -0.69 -0.97 -9.41
C ILE A 127 -1.12 -2.22 -8.62
N THR A 128 -1.12 -2.14 -7.29
CA THR A 128 -1.57 -3.24 -6.43
C THR A 128 -3.01 -3.64 -6.71
N TYR A 129 -3.93 -2.68 -6.89
CA TYR A 129 -5.32 -2.96 -7.27
C TYR A 129 -5.44 -3.66 -8.62
N ASN A 130 -4.65 -3.24 -9.61
CA ASN A 130 -4.68 -3.86 -10.93
C ASN A 130 -4.18 -5.32 -10.87
N ILE A 131 -3.08 -5.57 -10.15
CA ILE A 131 -2.54 -6.92 -9.94
C ILE A 131 -3.56 -7.81 -9.23
N PHE A 132 -4.20 -7.29 -8.17
CA PHE A 132 -5.26 -8.01 -7.46
C PHE A 132 -6.42 -8.36 -8.38
N MET A 133 -6.94 -7.40 -9.14
CA MET A 133 -8.09 -7.59 -10.01
C MET A 133 -7.80 -8.62 -11.10
N VAL A 134 -6.65 -8.52 -11.77
CA VAL A 134 -6.22 -9.49 -12.79
C VAL A 134 -6.02 -10.87 -12.17
N GLY A 135 -5.35 -10.95 -11.02
CA GLY A 135 -5.14 -12.20 -10.30
C GLY A 135 -6.43 -12.90 -9.89
N MET A 136 -7.42 -12.14 -9.42
CA MET A 136 -8.74 -12.65 -9.06
C MET A 136 -9.48 -13.20 -10.29
N ILE A 137 -9.49 -12.47 -11.40
CA ILE A 137 -10.14 -12.93 -12.63
C ILE A 137 -9.49 -14.22 -13.15
N ILE A 138 -8.15 -14.27 -13.21
CA ILE A 138 -7.42 -15.47 -13.64
C ILE A 138 -7.72 -16.64 -12.70
N SER A 139 -7.76 -16.41 -11.40
CA SER A 139 -8.06 -17.46 -10.42
C SER A 139 -9.47 -18.01 -10.61
N VAL A 140 -10.48 -17.14 -10.75
CA VAL A 140 -11.88 -17.55 -10.98
C VAL A 140 -12.00 -18.36 -12.27
N LEU A 141 -11.35 -17.94 -13.35
CA LEU A 141 -11.32 -18.70 -14.61
C LEU A 141 -10.62 -20.05 -14.44
N ALA A 142 -9.50 -20.10 -13.71
CA ALA A 142 -8.79 -21.35 -13.44
C ALA A 142 -9.66 -22.33 -12.64
N PHE A 143 -10.38 -21.86 -11.61
CA PHE A 143 -11.34 -22.68 -10.88
C PHE A 143 -12.45 -23.18 -11.80
N GLY A 144 -13.04 -22.30 -12.62
CA GLY A 144 -14.11 -22.67 -13.56
C GLY A 144 -13.67 -23.74 -14.59
N ILE A 145 -12.45 -23.61 -15.13
CA ILE A 145 -11.86 -24.59 -16.04
C ILE A 145 -11.60 -25.91 -15.31
N ALA A 146 -11.01 -25.86 -14.11
CA ALA A 146 -10.72 -27.05 -13.33
C ALA A 146 -12.00 -27.84 -13.00
N PHE A 147 -13.09 -27.16 -12.62
CA PHE A 147 -14.39 -27.80 -12.42
C PHE A 147 -14.97 -28.39 -13.70
N ARG A 148 -14.87 -27.68 -14.84
CA ARG A 148 -15.44 -28.15 -16.12
C ARG A 148 -14.73 -29.39 -16.68
N PHE A 149 -13.40 -29.48 -16.56
CA PHE A 149 -12.62 -30.56 -17.17
C PHE A 149 -12.31 -31.72 -16.23
N PHE A 150 -12.23 -31.48 -14.92
CA PHE A 150 -11.77 -32.46 -13.93
C PHE A 150 -12.70 -32.60 -12.72
N GLY A 151 -13.84 -31.92 -12.71
CA GLY A 151 -14.83 -32.05 -11.64
C GLY A 151 -15.38 -33.49 -11.52
N PRO A 152 -15.81 -33.91 -10.31
CA PRO A 152 -16.33 -35.24 -10.04
C PRO A 152 -17.62 -35.54 -10.84
N GLU A 153 -18.37 -34.50 -11.19
CA GLU A 153 -19.42 -34.58 -12.19
C GLU A 153 -18.81 -34.26 -13.55
N ARG A 154 -18.47 -35.29 -14.33
CA ARG A 154 -18.54 -35.15 -15.78
C ARG A 154 -19.98 -34.74 -16.05
N LEU A 155 -20.23 -33.45 -16.29
CA LEU A 155 -21.50 -32.95 -16.78
C LEU A 155 -21.76 -33.65 -18.11
N THR A 156 -22.43 -34.80 -18.04
CA THR A 156 -23.07 -35.45 -19.17
C THR A 156 -24.20 -34.54 -19.58
N PHE A 157 -23.94 -33.69 -20.57
CA PHE A 157 -24.98 -33.17 -21.44
C PHE A 157 -25.54 -34.32 -22.28
#